data_AF-A0A1S8WKN1-F1
#
_entry.id   AF-A0A1S8WKN1-F1
#
_cell.length_a   1.000
_cell.length_b   1.000
_cell.length_c   1.000
_cell.angle_alpha   90.00
_cell.angle_beta   90.00
_cell.angle_gamma   90.00
#
_symmetry.space_group_name_H-M   'P 1'
#
loop_
_entity.id
_entity.type
_entity.pdbx_description
1 polymer ?
#
loop_
_entity_poly.entity_id
_entity_poly.type
_entity_poly.pdbx_seq_one_letter_code
_entity_poly.pdbx_strand_id
1 'polypeptide(L)'
;MNLRQLAVDWLSMVYLLAYIPLIVPVTWLQDRYGLRASVTAAAFVNAIGGWLKCVAVYLAADPEKLEGSTPSVAELSGFPVLMLSQTLDAIAQVFILGVPAQLAATWFGDREVSTATSIGVLAN
;
A
#
# COMPACT_ATOMS: atom_id res chain seq x y z
N MET A 1 -14.01 20.66 -14.84
CA MET A 1 -13.21 19.61 -14.18
C MET A 1 -14.02 19.06 -13.02
N ASN A 2 -14.42 17.79 -13.03
CA ASN A 2 -15.26 17.23 -11.96
C ASN A 2 -14.42 16.97 -10.71
N LEU A 3 -14.75 17.61 -9.59
CA LEU A 3 -14.09 17.41 -8.29
C LEU A 3 -14.08 15.93 -7.86
N ARG A 4 -15.12 15.17 -8.23
CA ARG A 4 -15.22 13.73 -7.96
C ARG A 4 -14.20 12.90 -8.77
N GLN A 5 -13.92 13.26 -10.02
CA GLN A 5 -12.90 12.58 -10.83
C GLN A 5 -11.51 12.84 -10.26
N LEU A 6 -11.20 14.11 -9.93
CA LEU A 6 -9.93 14.46 -9.31
C LEU A 6 -9.70 13.69 -8.01
N ALA A 7 -10.74 13.57 -7.17
CA ALA A 7 -10.68 12.80 -5.93
C ALA A 7 -10.35 11.31 -6.16
N VAL A 8 -10.92 10.71 -7.19
CA VAL A 8 -10.62 9.33 -7.59
C VAL A 8 -9.20 9.21 -8.16
N ASP A 9 -8.76 10.17 -8.98
CA ASP A 9 -7.42 10.18 -9.58
C ASP A 9 -6.33 10.23 -8.50
N TRP A 10 -6.55 11.02 -7.43
CA TRP A 10 -5.65 11.09 -6.28
C TRP A 10 -5.39 9.74 -5.62
N LEU A 11 -6.33 8.80 -5.68
CA LEU A 11 -6.21 7.47 -5.08
C LEU A 11 -5.10 6.64 -5.77
N SER A 12 -4.83 6.93 -7.05
CA SER A 12 -3.71 6.35 -7.80
C SER A 12 -2.43 7.18 -7.67
N MET A 13 -2.54 8.52 -7.65
CA MET A 13 -1.39 9.42 -7.53
C MET A 13 -0.65 9.23 -6.21
N VAL A 14 -1.35 8.84 -5.13
CA VAL A 14 -0.74 8.60 -3.82
C VAL A 14 0.36 7.54 -3.87
N TYR A 15 0.25 6.52 -4.73
CA TYR A 15 1.27 5.49 -4.88
C TYR A 15 2.55 6.05 -5.49
N LEU A 16 2.42 6.82 -6.57
CA LEU A 16 3.56 7.46 -7.23
C LEU A 16 4.23 8.48 -6.31
N LEU A 17 3.44 9.26 -5.58
CA LEU A 17 3.94 10.26 -4.64
C LEU A 17 4.59 9.66 -3.41
N ALA A 18 4.07 8.55 -2.88
CA ALA A 18 4.69 7.85 -1.76
C ALA A 18 6.00 7.20 -2.18
N TYR A 19 6.07 6.61 -3.37
CA TYR A 19 7.25 5.90 -3.86
C TYR A 19 8.50 6.78 -3.95
N ILE A 20 8.40 7.99 -4.53
CA ILE A 20 9.54 8.88 -4.80
C ILE A 20 10.38 9.18 -3.53
N PRO A 21 9.80 9.65 -2.42
CA PRO A 21 10.56 9.93 -1.21
C PRO A 21 10.85 8.66 -0.38
N LEU A 22 9.97 7.65 -0.41
CA LEU A 22 10.12 6.50 0.47
C LEU A 22 11.11 5.46 -0.04
N ILE A 23 11.45 5.45 -1.33
CA ILE A 23 12.37 4.43 -1.86
C ILE A 23 13.73 4.40 -1.13
N VAL A 24 14.33 5.56 -0.88
CA VAL A 24 15.62 5.67 -0.19
C VAL A 24 15.57 5.19 1.27
N PRO A 25 14.63 5.64 2.12
CA PRO A 25 14.55 5.13 3.49
C PRO A 25 14.13 3.66 3.55
N VAL A 26 13.30 3.18 2.61
CA VAL A 26 12.89 1.78 2.55
C VAL A 26 14.05 0.85 2.23
N THR A 27 14.87 1.19 1.21
CA THR A 27 16.05 0.38 0.87
C THR A 27 17.06 0.36 2.01
N TRP A 28 17.30 1.52 2.65
CA TRP A 28 18.15 1.58 3.84
C TRP A 28 17.61 0.72 5.00
N LEU A 29 16.29 0.74 5.23
CA LEU A 29 15.67 -0.06 6.28
C LEU A 29 15.79 -1.57 5.99
N GLN A 30 15.61 -1.96 4.72
CA GLN A 30 15.75 -3.35 4.27
C GLN A 30 17.17 -3.87 4.43
N ASP A 31 18.17 -3.06 4.10
CA ASP A 31 19.58 -3.43 4.26
C ASP A 31 19.98 -3.56 5.75
N ARG A 32 19.36 -2.76 6.64
CA ARG A 32 19.66 -2.75 8.09
C ARG A 32 18.94 -3.84 8.88
N TYR A 33 17.64 -4.02 8.67
CA TYR A 33 16.79 -4.94 9.43
C TYR A 33 16.61 -6.31 8.76
N GLY A 34 17.07 -6.45 7.52
CA GLY A 34 17.01 -7.67 6.74
C GLY A 34 15.67 -7.91 6.06
N LEU A 35 15.72 -8.68 4.98
CA LEU A 35 14.59 -8.93 4.07
C LEU A 35 13.33 -9.47 4.77
N ARG A 36 13.49 -10.40 5.72
CA ARG A 36 12.36 -11.05 6.41
C ARG A 36 11.54 -10.08 7.25
N ALA A 37 12.19 -9.17 7.96
CA ALA A 37 11.52 -8.20 8.82
C ALA A 37 10.72 -7.19 7.98
N SER A 38 11.31 -6.70 6.88
CA SER A 38 10.66 -5.75 5.98
C SER A 38 9.46 -6.33 5.25
N VAL A 39 9.56 -7.58 4.73
CA VAL A 39 8.44 -8.26 4.07
C VAL A 39 7.28 -8.49 5.05
N THR A 40 7.60 -8.90 6.28
CA THR A 40 6.59 -9.15 7.31
C THR A 40 5.89 -7.85 7.72
N ALA A 41 6.65 -6.76 7.92
CA ALA A 41 6.09 -5.44 8.22
C ALA A 41 5.19 -4.94 7.07
N ALA A 42 5.63 -5.08 5.82
CA ALA A 42 4.84 -4.71 4.64
C ALA A 42 3.51 -5.49 4.58
N ALA A 43 3.53 -6.80 4.85
CA ALA A 43 2.34 -7.63 4.90
C ALA A 43 1.38 -7.19 6.02
N PHE A 44 1.88 -6.83 7.20
CA PHE A 44 1.05 -6.31 8.28
C PHE A 44 0.40 -4.97 7.92
N VAL A 45 1.16 -4.05 7.31
CA VAL A 45 0.62 -2.75 6.88
C VAL A 45 -0.45 -2.93 5.78
N ASN A 46 -0.21 -3.79 4.79
CA ASN A 46 -1.20 -4.13 3.76
C ASN A 46 -2.44 -4.82 4.35
N ALA A 47 -2.29 -5.67 5.36
CA ALA A 47 -3.44 -6.29 6.02
C ALA A 47 -4.31 -5.25 6.73
N ILE A 48 -3.68 -4.28 7.41
CA ILE A 48 -4.37 -3.16 8.06
C ILE A 48 -5.06 -2.27 7.01
N GLY A 49 -4.37 -1.94 5.92
CA GLY A 49 -4.94 -1.16 4.82
C GLY A 49 -6.13 -1.87 4.15
N GLY A 50 -6.03 -3.19 3.93
CA GLY A 50 -7.13 -4.02 3.45
C GLY A 50 -8.35 -4.02 4.38
N TRP A 51 -8.15 -4.15 5.69
CA TRP A 51 -9.26 -4.02 6.66
C TRP A 51 -9.88 -2.63 6.65
N LEU A 52 -9.08 -1.57 6.55
CA LEU A 52 -9.59 -0.20 6.45
C LEU A 52 -10.41 0.02 5.17
N LYS A 53 -10.04 -0.63 4.05
CA LYS A 53 -10.84 -0.63 2.81
C LYS A 53 -12.19 -1.31 3.03
N CYS A 54 -12.22 -2.46 3.71
CA CYS A 54 -13.49 -3.13 4.04
C CYS A 54 -14.39 -2.24 4.91
N VAL A 55 -13.82 -1.56 5.92
CA VAL A 55 -14.55 -0.61 6.76
C VAL A 55 -15.07 0.57 5.94
N ALA A 56 -14.26 1.13 5.06
CA ALA A 56 -14.68 2.22 4.19
C ALA A 56 -15.82 1.83 3.24
N VAL A 57 -15.79 0.62 2.67
CA VAL A 57 -16.87 0.10 1.83
C VAL A 57 -18.14 -0.13 2.66
N TYR A 58 -18.02 -0.67 3.87
CA TYR A 58 -19.14 -0.85 4.78
C TYR A 58 -19.81 0.48 5.15
N LEU A 59 -19.01 1.51 5.47
CA LEU A 59 -19.50 2.87 5.76
C LEU A 59 -20.14 3.55 4.54
N ALA A 60 -19.71 3.20 3.32
CA ALA A 60 -20.26 3.73 2.08
C ALA A 60 -21.53 3.01 1.60
N ALA A 61 -21.77 1.76 2.03
CA ALA A 61 -22.88 0.93 1.54
C ALA A 61 -24.20 1.13 2.31
N ASP A 62 -24.17 1.51 3.60
CA ASP A 62 -25.36 1.64 4.45
C ASP A 62 -25.50 3.05 5.07
N PRO A 63 -26.09 4.04 4.36
CA PRO A 63 -26.33 5.39 4.91
C PRO A 63 -27.47 5.46 5.95
N GLU A 64 -28.35 4.47 6.07
CA GLU A 64 -29.58 4.52 6.89
C GLU A 64 -29.43 4.04 8.35
N LYS A 65 -28.34 3.36 8.76
CA LYS A 65 -28.22 2.83 10.14
C LYS A 65 -27.64 3.81 11.17
N LEU A 66 -27.32 5.04 10.77
CA LEU A 66 -26.79 6.08 11.66
C LEU A 66 -27.87 7.07 12.14
N GLU A 67 -29.13 6.66 12.25
CA GLU A 67 -30.26 7.49 12.70
C GLU A 67 -30.24 7.81 14.22
N GLY A 68 -29.15 7.50 14.94
CA GLY A 68 -29.04 7.70 16.39
C GLY A 68 -28.06 8.78 16.85
N SER A 69 -27.15 9.26 16.01
CA SER A 69 -26.23 10.37 16.35
C SER A 69 -25.53 10.96 15.12
N THR A 70 -26.08 12.08 14.64
CA THR A 70 -25.44 13.13 13.83
C THR A 70 -25.12 12.82 12.35
N PRO A 71 -25.93 13.32 11.40
CA PRO A 71 -25.87 12.99 9.96
C PRO A 71 -24.84 13.83 9.17
N SER A 72 -23.57 13.87 9.60
CA SER A 72 -22.51 14.61 8.88
C SER A 72 -21.17 13.86 8.76
N VAL A 73 -20.99 12.72 9.44
CA VAL A 73 -19.71 11.97 9.46
C VAL A 73 -19.74 10.64 8.69
N ALA A 74 -20.90 10.05 8.41
CA ALA A 74 -20.98 8.78 7.66
C ALA A 74 -20.64 8.95 6.18
N GLU A 75 -21.27 9.88 5.47
CA GLU A 75 -20.97 10.14 4.05
C GLU A 75 -19.61 10.81 3.83
N LEU A 76 -19.11 11.54 4.85
CA LEU A 76 -17.85 12.25 4.78
C LEU A 76 -16.63 11.39 5.13
N SER A 77 -16.81 10.25 5.81
CA SER A 77 -15.69 9.43 6.30
C SER A 77 -15.24 8.32 5.34
N GLY A 78 -16.10 7.84 4.44
CA GLY A 78 -15.72 6.76 3.52
C GLY A 78 -14.50 7.13 2.66
N PHE A 79 -14.53 8.26 1.96
CA PHE A 79 -13.45 8.68 1.08
C PHE A 79 -12.12 9.00 1.82
N PRO A 80 -12.10 9.74 2.95
CA PRO A 80 -10.88 9.91 3.75
C PRO A 80 -10.32 8.60 4.31
N VAL A 81 -11.17 7.66 4.75
CA VAL A 81 -10.72 6.35 5.22
C VAL A 81 -10.13 5.53 4.07
N LEU A 82 -10.76 5.59 2.87
CA LEU A 82 -10.18 5.01 1.66
C LEU A 82 -8.81 5.62 1.34
N MET A 83 -8.68 6.95 1.39
CA MET A 83 -7.40 7.62 1.15
C MET A 83 -6.32 7.23 2.16
N LEU A 84 -6.67 7.12 3.44
CA LEU A 84 -5.77 6.63 4.47
C LEU A 84 -5.33 5.20 4.20
N SER A 85 -6.28 4.31 3.88
CA SER A 85 -5.97 2.92 3.54
C SER A 85 -5.05 2.81 2.33
N GLN A 86 -5.31 3.63 1.31
CA GLN A 86 -4.52 3.68 0.09
C GLN A 86 -3.10 4.20 0.35
N THR A 87 -2.95 5.16 1.26
CA THR A 87 -1.65 5.68 1.67
C THR A 87 -0.86 4.62 2.43
N LEU A 88 -1.50 3.85 3.31
CA LEU A 88 -0.85 2.74 4.01
C LEU A 88 -0.40 1.64 3.04
N ASP A 89 -1.27 1.25 2.11
CA ASP A 89 -0.93 0.26 1.07
C ASP A 89 0.18 0.78 0.15
N ALA A 90 0.19 2.09 -0.16
CA ALA A 90 1.26 2.71 -0.92
C ALA A 90 2.61 2.61 -0.20
N ILE A 91 2.63 2.89 1.11
CA ILE A 91 3.83 2.71 1.93
C ILE A 91 4.26 1.24 1.92
N ALA A 92 3.33 0.30 2.11
CA ALA A 92 3.61 -1.14 2.08
C ALA A 92 4.17 -1.58 0.72
N GLN A 93 3.64 -1.05 -0.39
CA GLN A 93 4.07 -1.40 -1.74
C GLN A 93 5.54 -1.05 -2.01
N VAL A 94 6.03 0.08 -1.48
CA VAL A 94 7.45 0.45 -1.64
C VAL A 94 8.36 -0.63 -1.07
N PHE A 95 7.97 -1.26 0.04
CA PHE A 95 8.72 -2.38 0.61
C PHE A 95 8.70 -3.63 -0.27
N ILE A 96 7.64 -3.90 -1.03
CA ILE A 96 7.53 -5.12 -1.85
C ILE A 96 8.34 -4.99 -3.13
N LEU A 97 8.40 -3.80 -3.75
CA LEU A 97 9.09 -3.56 -5.01
C LEU A 97 10.60 -3.93 -4.99
N GLY A 98 11.27 -3.78 -3.85
CA GLY A 98 12.70 -4.13 -3.70
C GLY A 98 12.97 -5.61 -3.38
N VAL A 99 11.94 -6.38 -3.00
CA VAL A 99 12.08 -7.75 -2.48
C VAL A 99 12.64 -8.72 -3.54
N PRO A 100 12.18 -8.73 -4.81
CA PRO A 100 12.69 -9.66 -5.81
C PRO A 100 14.21 -9.60 -6.00
N ALA A 101 14.76 -8.38 -6.11
CA ALA A 101 16.18 -8.19 -6.33
C ALA A 101 17.01 -8.60 -5.11
N GLN A 102 16.55 -8.23 -3.90
CA GLN A 102 17.24 -8.60 -2.65
C GLN A 102 17.14 -10.11 -2.36
N LEU A 103 16.00 -10.73 -2.62
CA LEU A 103 15.82 -12.17 -2.47
C LEU A 103 16.70 -12.94 -3.48
N ALA A 104 16.71 -12.49 -4.74
CA ALA A 104 17.55 -13.09 -5.77
C ALA A 104 19.04 -13.01 -5.40
N ALA A 105 19.51 -11.85 -4.94
CA ALA A 105 20.91 -11.65 -4.56
C ALA A 105 21.33 -12.43 -3.30
N THR A 106 20.39 -12.78 -2.41
CA THR A 106 20.71 -13.50 -1.17
C THR A 106 20.65 -15.02 -1.33
N TRP A 107 19.83 -15.54 -2.26
CA TRP A 107 19.58 -16.98 -2.40
C TRP A 107 20.13 -17.61 -3.69
N PHE A 108 20.41 -16.83 -4.74
CA PHE A 108 20.88 -17.35 -6.03
C PHE A 108 22.30 -16.87 -6.34
N GLY A 109 23.06 -17.68 -7.08
CA GLY A 109 24.41 -17.31 -7.52
C GLY A 109 24.39 -16.30 -8.68
N ASP A 110 25.49 -15.57 -8.88
CA ASP A 110 25.60 -14.42 -9.81
C ASP A 110 25.04 -14.65 -11.24
N ARG A 111 25.11 -15.88 -11.74
CA ARG A 111 24.60 -16.26 -13.08
C ARG A 111 23.08 -16.38 -13.17
N GLU A 112 22.40 -16.59 -12.04
CA GLU A 112 20.96 -16.83 -11.98
C GLU A 112 20.18 -15.70 -11.31
N VAL A 113 20.87 -14.77 -10.62
CA VAL A 113 20.25 -13.60 -9.95
C VAL A 113 19.36 -12.78 -10.89
N SER A 114 19.80 -12.54 -12.13
CA SER A 114 19.03 -11.76 -13.10
C SER A 114 17.72 -12.45 -13.52
N THR A 115 17.78 -13.77 -13.73
CA THR A 115 16.60 -14.59 -14.06
C THR A 115 15.65 -14.66 -12.88
N ALA A 116 16.17 -14.93 -11.67
CA ALA A 116 15.38 -14.98 -10.44
C ALA A 116 14.72 -13.62 -10.12
N THR A 117 15.45 -12.52 -10.30
CA THR A 117 14.91 -11.15 -10.16
C THR A 117 13.80 -10.90 -11.17
N SER A 118 14.01 -11.25 -12.44
CA SER A 118 13.01 -11.06 -13.50
C SER A 118 11.72 -11.82 -13.21
N ILE A 119 11.82 -13.07 -12.76
CA ILE A 119 10.65 -13.87 -12.35
C ILE A 119 9.96 -13.22 -11.14
N GLY A 120 10.71 -12.77 -10.14
CA GLY A 120 10.15 -12.13 -8.96
C GLY A 120 9.49 -10.77 -9.23
N VAL A 121 10.03 -9.97 -10.16
CA VAL A 121 9.42 -8.71 -10.60
C VAL A 121 8.13 -8.96 -11.37
N LEU A 122 8.07 -10.02 -12.18
CA LEU A 122 6.82 -10.41 -12.87
C LEU A 122 5.74 -10.92 -11.91
N ALA A 123 6.14 -11.46 -10.76
CA ALA A 123 5.21 -11.94 -9.73
C ALA A 123 4.70 -10.85 -8.78
N ASN A 124 5.32 -9.65 -8.79
CA ASN A 124 5.00 -8.51 -7.94
C ASN A 124 4.02 -7.55 -8.62
#